data_AF-A0A6G4ZZB9-F1
#
_entry.id   AF-A0A6G4ZZB9-F1
#
_cell.length_a   1.000
_cell.length_b   1.000
_cell.length_c   1.000
_cell.angle_alpha   90.00
_cell.angle_beta   90.00
_cell.angle_gamma   90.00
#
_symmetry.space_group_name_H-M   'P 1'
#
loop_
_entity.id
_entity.type
_entity.pdbx_description
1 polymer ?
#
loop_
_entity_poly.entity_id
_entity_poly.type
_entity_poly.pdbx_seq_one_letter_code
_entity_poly.pdbx_strand_id
1 'polypeptide(L)'
;TKRYHTTTREHLPLYPSSNSAVLYITEADLLNEHAVKRKIVKLRKNDAKKPYVIAEQAEALQEQYNNLQQFAIMELGIPVMAVHNQLEAAQLLAQMEAVESGEKPNPFLVPRRLAPMSSALTTCLLRVPGLGEVKAKTLLQKYHSLQGIALCSTEELTKVVGQASAASIHKFFNGLQ
;
A
#
# COMPACT_ATOMS: atom_id res chain seq x y z
N THR A 1 -41.16 -41.78 6.51
CA THR A 1 -39.75 -42.12 6.86
C THR A 1 -38.86 -40.96 6.49
N LYS A 2 -38.64 -40.00 7.40
CA LYS A 2 -37.86 -38.78 7.14
C LYS A 2 -36.38 -39.14 7.16
N ARG A 3 -35.71 -39.05 5.99
CA ARG A 3 -34.26 -39.19 5.87
C ARG A 3 -33.62 -37.95 6.48
N TYR A 4 -32.85 -38.14 7.54
CA TYR A 4 -31.92 -37.14 8.07
C TYR A 4 -30.81 -36.96 7.05
N HIS A 5 -30.91 -35.92 6.23
CA HIS A 5 -29.75 -35.42 5.51
C HIS A 5 -28.88 -34.67 6.50
N THR A 6 -27.72 -35.23 6.80
CA THR A 6 -26.62 -34.56 7.47
C THR A 6 -26.20 -33.37 6.61
N THR A 7 -26.67 -32.17 6.97
CA THR A 7 -26.24 -30.90 6.37
C THR A 7 -24.73 -30.74 6.56
N THR A 8 -23.95 -30.97 5.51
CA THR A 8 -22.56 -30.50 5.42
C THR A 8 -22.59 -29.00 5.67
N ARG A 9 -21.97 -28.53 6.76
CA ARG A 9 -21.92 -27.11 7.12
C ARG A 9 -21.12 -26.35 6.05
N GLU A 10 -21.80 -25.85 5.03
CA GLU A 10 -21.22 -24.87 4.12
C GLU A 10 -21.06 -23.56 4.90
N HIS A 11 -19.84 -23.24 5.31
CA HIS A 11 -19.53 -21.97 5.94
C HIS A 11 -19.73 -20.84 4.91
N LEU A 12 -20.83 -20.10 5.07
CA LEU A 12 -21.18 -18.94 4.25
C LEU A 12 -20.24 -17.77 4.60
N PRO A 13 -19.83 -16.94 3.63
CA PRO A 13 -19.08 -15.72 3.93
C PRO A 13 -19.86 -14.80 4.87
N LEU A 14 -19.12 -14.16 5.78
CA LEU A 14 -19.58 -13.09 6.65
C LEU A 14 -19.46 -11.75 5.92
N TYR A 15 -20.32 -10.78 6.22
CA TYR A 15 -20.34 -9.49 5.52
C TYR A 15 -20.27 -8.32 6.52
N PRO A 16 -19.06 -7.87 6.92
CA PRO A 16 -18.90 -6.70 7.79
C PRO A 16 -19.43 -5.40 7.18
N SER A 17 -19.57 -5.34 5.86
CA SER A 17 -20.19 -4.23 5.14
C SER A 17 -20.81 -4.70 3.82
N SER A 18 -21.61 -3.86 3.16
CA SER A 18 -22.19 -4.15 1.84
C SER A 18 -21.15 -4.37 0.74
N ASN A 19 -19.88 -4.04 0.99
CA ASN A 19 -18.80 -4.08 0.02
C ASN A 19 -17.69 -5.08 0.38
N SER A 20 -17.79 -5.75 1.53
CA SER A 20 -16.79 -6.70 2.04
C SER A 20 -17.39 -8.07 2.29
N ALA A 21 -16.65 -9.12 1.94
CA ALA A 21 -17.03 -10.50 2.22
C ALA A 21 -15.84 -11.23 2.84
N VAL A 22 -16.08 -11.95 3.93
CA VAL A 22 -15.04 -12.59 4.72
C VAL A 22 -15.32 -14.09 4.81
N LEU A 23 -14.36 -14.91 4.35
CA LEU A 23 -14.37 -16.35 4.57
C LEU A 23 -13.57 -16.67 5.83
N TYR A 24 -14.22 -17.26 6.82
CA TYR A 24 -13.55 -17.76 8.01
C TYR A 24 -13.16 -19.24 7.84
N ILE A 25 -11.91 -19.57 8.17
CA ILE A 25 -11.31 -20.90 8.04
C ILE A 25 -10.80 -21.34 9.41
N THR A 26 -11.30 -22.46 9.89
CA THR A 26 -10.86 -23.06 11.16
C THR A 26 -9.61 -23.93 10.98
N GLU A 27 -8.93 -24.28 12.07
CA GLU A 27 -7.84 -25.27 12.04
C GLU A 27 -8.28 -26.59 11.38
N ALA A 28 -9.50 -27.05 11.68
CA ALA A 28 -10.06 -28.26 11.10
C ALA A 28 -10.28 -28.15 9.58
N ASP A 29 -10.61 -26.96 9.07
CA ASP A 29 -10.72 -26.72 7.63
C ASP A 29 -9.36 -26.79 6.92
N LEU A 30 -8.29 -26.32 7.56
CA LEU A 30 -6.93 -26.33 6.99
C LEU A 30 -6.42 -27.73 6.68
N LEU A 31 -6.90 -28.76 7.40
CA LEU A 31 -6.60 -30.16 7.11
C LEU A 31 -7.12 -30.62 5.73
N ASN A 32 -8.08 -29.89 5.14
CA ASN A 32 -8.63 -30.18 3.82
C ASN A 32 -8.38 -29.01 2.85
N GLU A 33 -7.13 -28.87 2.41
CA GLU A 33 -6.69 -27.81 1.50
C GLU A 33 -7.55 -27.72 0.24
N HIS A 34 -7.93 -28.85 -0.37
CA HIS A 34 -8.73 -28.85 -1.59
C HIS A 34 -10.12 -28.25 -1.37
N ALA A 35 -10.78 -28.55 -0.24
CA ALA A 35 -12.07 -27.96 0.09
C ALA A 35 -11.94 -26.45 0.32
N VAL A 36 -10.89 -26.02 1.04
CA VAL A 36 -10.59 -24.62 1.31
C VAL A 36 -10.31 -23.84 0.03
N LYS A 37 -9.44 -24.34 -0.86
CA LYS A 37 -9.14 -23.70 -2.15
C LYS A 37 -10.41 -23.47 -2.97
N ARG A 38 -11.32 -24.46 -3.01
CA ARG A 38 -12.63 -24.29 -3.67
C ARG A 38 -13.49 -23.20 -3.03
N LYS A 39 -13.53 -23.11 -1.70
CA LYS A 39 -14.25 -22.04 -0.98
C LYS A 39 -13.67 -20.66 -1.32
N ILE A 40 -12.35 -20.52 -1.40
CA ILE A 40 -11.67 -19.25 -1.71
C ILE A 40 -11.92 -18.84 -3.17
N VAL A 41 -11.88 -19.80 -4.12
CA VAL A 41 -12.24 -19.53 -5.52
C VAL A 41 -13.71 -19.09 -5.62
N LYS A 42 -14.63 -19.69 -4.85
CA LYS A 42 -16.03 -19.23 -4.79
C LYS A 42 -16.13 -17.82 -4.20
N LEU A 43 -15.40 -17.51 -3.12
CA LEU A 43 -15.35 -16.17 -2.55
C LEU A 43 -14.89 -15.14 -3.58
N ARG A 44 -13.87 -15.45 -4.39
CA ARG A 44 -13.36 -14.57 -5.44
C ARG A 44 -14.40 -14.25 -6.52
N LYS A 45 -15.29 -15.20 -6.79
CA LYS A 45 -16.36 -15.09 -7.79
C LYS A 45 -17.61 -14.39 -7.26
N ASN A 46 -17.66 -14.07 -5.97
CA ASN A 46 -18.77 -13.32 -5.38
C ASN A 46 -18.73 -11.85 -5.85
N ASP A 47 -19.88 -11.17 -5.81
CA ASP A 47 -20.04 -9.77 -6.23
C ASP A 47 -19.42 -8.76 -5.23
N ALA A 48 -18.88 -9.23 -4.11
CA ALA A 48 -18.23 -8.39 -3.12
C ALA A 48 -16.92 -7.80 -3.65
N LYS A 49 -16.78 -6.47 -3.60
CA LYS A 49 -15.56 -5.80 -4.12
C LYS A 49 -14.32 -6.08 -3.29
N LYS A 50 -14.48 -6.35 -1.99
CA LYS A 50 -13.38 -6.60 -1.05
C LYS A 50 -13.52 -7.99 -0.39
N PRO A 51 -13.02 -9.06 -1.02
CA PRO A 51 -12.96 -10.37 -0.40
C PRO A 51 -11.78 -10.45 0.60
N TYR A 52 -11.99 -11.10 1.73
CA TYR A 52 -10.97 -11.38 2.75
C TYR A 52 -11.07 -12.83 3.21
N VAL A 53 -9.94 -13.38 3.65
CA VAL A 53 -9.89 -14.66 4.37
C VAL A 53 -9.38 -14.40 5.78
N ILE A 54 -10.06 -14.92 6.79
CA ILE A 54 -9.57 -15.00 8.16
C ILE A 54 -9.34 -16.47 8.46
N ALA A 55 -8.13 -16.84 8.88
CA ALA A 55 -7.79 -18.23 9.12
C ALA A 55 -7.15 -18.40 10.50
N GLU A 56 -7.55 -19.44 11.22
CA GLU A 56 -6.90 -19.84 12.46
C GLU A 56 -5.46 -20.30 12.17
N GLN A 57 -4.49 -19.73 12.87
CA GLN A 57 -3.08 -20.08 12.78
C GLN A 57 -2.66 -20.81 14.05
N ALA A 58 -2.39 -22.10 13.90
CA ALA A 58 -1.79 -22.93 14.93
C ALA A 58 -0.40 -23.37 14.50
N GLU A 59 0.53 -23.44 15.47
CA GLU A 59 1.91 -23.89 15.21
C GLU A 59 1.95 -25.27 14.55
N ALA A 60 1.04 -26.17 14.94
CA ALA A 60 0.95 -27.53 14.39
C ALA A 60 0.51 -27.58 12.91
N LEU A 61 -0.10 -26.51 12.38
CA LEU A 61 -0.62 -26.42 11.01
C LEU A 61 0.04 -25.32 10.19
N GLN A 62 1.27 -24.93 10.56
CA GLN A 62 1.98 -23.82 9.93
C GLN A 62 2.21 -24.04 8.42
N GLU A 63 2.49 -25.27 7.99
CA GLU A 63 2.71 -25.58 6.57
C GLU A 63 1.42 -25.40 5.75
N GLN A 64 0.30 -25.91 6.25
CA GLN A 64 -1.02 -25.78 5.64
C GLN A 64 -1.46 -24.31 5.59
N TYR A 65 -1.16 -23.54 6.64
CA TYR A 65 -1.38 -22.09 6.66
C TYR A 65 -0.53 -21.38 5.59
N ASN A 66 0.75 -21.73 5.45
CA ASN A 66 1.62 -21.16 4.41
C ASN A 66 1.10 -21.49 3.00
N ASN A 67 0.66 -22.73 2.77
CA ASN A 67 0.06 -23.15 1.49
C ASN A 67 -1.24 -22.38 1.20
N LEU A 68 -2.08 -22.18 2.21
CA LEU A 68 -3.27 -21.33 2.12
C LEU A 68 -2.89 -19.89 1.74
N GLN A 69 -1.91 -19.31 2.42
CA GLN A 69 -1.47 -17.94 2.20
C GLN A 69 -0.91 -17.75 0.79
N GLN A 70 -0.05 -18.67 0.33
CA GLN A 70 0.49 -18.66 -1.02
C GLN A 70 -0.64 -18.69 -2.05
N PHE A 71 -1.58 -19.62 -1.91
CA PHE A 71 -2.70 -19.73 -2.84
C PHE A 71 -3.62 -18.49 -2.82
N ALA A 72 -4.07 -18.06 -1.65
CA ALA A 72 -5.03 -16.95 -1.54
C ALA A 72 -4.41 -15.61 -1.92
N ILE A 73 -3.22 -15.29 -1.40
CA ILE A 73 -2.57 -13.99 -1.63
C ILE A 73 -1.88 -13.96 -2.99
N MET A 74 -1.00 -14.93 -3.28
CA MET A 74 -0.13 -14.84 -4.46
C MET A 74 -0.87 -15.21 -5.75
N GLU A 75 -1.74 -16.23 -5.72
CA GLU A 75 -2.44 -16.67 -6.93
C GLU A 75 -3.76 -15.90 -7.17
N LEU A 76 -4.49 -15.57 -6.10
CA LEU A 76 -5.83 -14.96 -6.22
C LEU A 76 -5.91 -13.49 -5.80
N GLY A 77 -4.86 -12.94 -5.19
CA GLY A 77 -4.85 -11.56 -4.71
C GLY A 77 -5.87 -11.28 -3.59
N ILE A 78 -6.24 -12.31 -2.82
CA ILE A 78 -7.16 -12.20 -1.69
C ILE A 78 -6.35 -12.16 -0.40
N PRO A 79 -6.45 -11.09 0.41
CA PRO A 79 -5.72 -10.98 1.67
C PRO A 79 -6.17 -12.05 2.68
N VAL A 80 -5.20 -12.61 3.40
CA VAL A 80 -5.39 -13.56 4.51
C VAL A 80 -4.95 -12.90 5.80
N MET A 81 -5.79 -12.95 6.83
CA MET A 81 -5.51 -12.47 8.18
C MET A 81 -5.44 -13.67 9.13
N ALA A 82 -4.33 -13.78 9.85
CA ALA A 82 -4.13 -14.80 10.87
C ALA A 82 -4.87 -14.42 12.15
N VAL A 83 -5.46 -15.42 12.81
CA VAL A 83 -6.03 -15.30 14.15
C VAL A 83 -5.74 -16.57 14.93
N HIS A 84 -5.71 -16.52 16.25
CA HIS A 84 -5.45 -17.69 17.10
C HIS A 84 -6.73 -18.41 17.50
N ASN A 85 -7.86 -17.70 17.48
CA ASN A 85 -9.15 -18.22 17.91
C ASN A 85 -10.31 -17.38 17.37
N GLN A 86 -11.52 -17.89 17.58
CA GLN A 86 -12.78 -17.22 17.19
C GLN A 86 -13.00 -15.86 17.87
N LEU A 87 -12.49 -15.65 19.09
CA LEU A 87 -12.65 -14.36 19.79
C LEU A 87 -11.85 -13.26 19.08
N GLU A 88 -10.61 -13.54 18.69
CA GLU A 88 -9.79 -12.63 17.89
C GLU A 88 -10.42 -12.38 16.51
N ALA A 89 -10.95 -13.42 15.88
CA ALA A 89 -11.70 -13.29 14.63
C ALA A 89 -12.91 -12.34 14.77
N ALA A 90 -13.68 -12.46 15.85
CA ALA A 90 -14.83 -11.59 16.12
C ALA A 90 -14.41 -10.14 16.36
N GLN A 91 -13.32 -9.91 17.11
CA GLN A 91 -12.77 -8.56 17.32
C GLN A 91 -12.28 -7.93 16.02
N LEU A 92 -11.62 -8.72 15.17
CA LEU A 92 -11.17 -8.28 13.86
C LEU A 92 -12.35 -7.90 12.96
N LEU A 93 -13.41 -8.72 12.92
CA LEU A 93 -14.64 -8.42 12.18
C LEU A 93 -15.30 -7.13 12.65
N ALA A 94 -15.41 -6.92 13.97
CA ALA A 94 -15.94 -5.68 14.54
C ALA A 94 -15.09 -4.45 14.14
N GLN A 95 -13.77 -4.60 14.10
CA GLN A 95 -12.87 -3.54 13.66
C GLN A 95 -12.97 -3.27 12.14
N MET A 96 -13.24 -4.30 11.33
CA MET A 96 -13.51 -4.14 9.89
C MET A 96 -14.81 -3.36 9.67
N GLU A 97 -15.87 -3.69 10.40
CA GLU A 97 -17.15 -2.95 10.35
C GLU A 97 -16.96 -1.47 10.71
N ALA A 98 -16.27 -1.17 11.81
CA ALA A 98 -16.01 0.21 12.24
C ALA A 98 -15.19 1.04 11.25
N VAL A 99 -14.30 0.40 10.47
CA VAL A 99 -13.54 1.08 9.41
C VAL A 99 -14.40 1.32 8.17
N GLU A 100 -15.22 0.34 7.77
CA GLU A 100 -16.11 0.47 6.61
C GLU A 100 -17.29 1.41 6.88
N SER A 101 -17.75 1.54 8.13
CA SER A 101 -18.77 2.52 8.55
C SER A 101 -18.25 3.96 8.57
N GLY A 102 -16.93 4.15 8.54
CA GLY A 102 -16.27 5.46 8.58
C GLY A 102 -16.04 6.02 9.97
N GLU A 103 -16.35 5.28 11.04
CA GLU A 103 -16.05 5.69 12.43
C GLU A 103 -14.54 5.86 12.66
N LYS A 104 -13.72 5.04 12.00
CA LYS A 104 -12.25 5.10 12.06
C LYS A 104 -11.66 5.32 10.67
N PRO A 105 -11.41 6.58 10.25
CA PRO A 105 -10.87 6.86 8.93
C PRO A 105 -9.44 6.34 8.79
N ASN A 106 -9.11 5.81 7.61
CA ASN A 106 -7.78 5.29 7.33
C ASN A 106 -6.76 6.45 7.22
N PRO A 107 -5.75 6.54 8.10
CA PRO A 107 -4.76 7.63 8.08
C PRO A 107 -3.89 7.62 6.82
N PHE A 108 -3.75 6.48 6.14
CA PHE A 108 -2.97 6.35 4.90
C PHE A 108 -3.73 6.84 3.66
N LEU A 109 -5.04 6.99 3.75
CA LEU A 109 -5.88 7.56 2.68
C LEU A 109 -6.14 9.07 2.87
N VAL A 110 -5.67 9.65 3.98
CA VAL A 110 -5.78 11.08 4.21
C VAL A 110 -4.91 11.80 3.18
N PRO A 111 -5.48 12.73 2.38
CA PRO A 111 -4.69 13.48 1.41
C PRO A 111 -3.59 14.24 2.15
N ARG A 112 -2.34 13.84 1.91
CA ARG A 112 -1.18 14.47 2.53
C ARG A 112 -1.11 15.93 2.07
N ARG A 113 -1.10 16.86 3.02
CA ARG A 113 -0.76 18.26 2.71
C ARG A 113 0.69 18.30 2.26
N LEU A 114 0.91 18.44 0.97
CA LEU A 114 2.24 18.63 0.41
C LEU A 114 2.76 20.01 0.82
N ALA A 115 4.06 20.10 1.09
CA ALA A 115 4.69 21.40 1.24
C ALA A 115 4.51 22.22 -0.05
N PRO A 116 4.49 23.56 0.03
CA PRO A 116 4.41 24.40 -1.16
C PRO A 116 5.48 24.00 -2.19
N MET A 117 5.09 23.90 -3.48
CA MET A 117 6.01 23.45 -4.53
C MET A 117 7.33 24.24 -4.54
N SER A 118 7.26 25.55 -4.25
CA SER A 118 8.41 26.44 -4.16
C SER A 118 9.43 26.04 -3.10
N SER A 119 9.00 25.52 -1.94
CA SER A 119 9.92 25.06 -0.90
C SER A 119 10.61 23.77 -1.32
N ALA A 120 9.88 22.82 -1.91
CA ALA A 120 10.43 21.57 -2.41
C ALA A 120 11.47 21.81 -3.53
N LEU A 121 11.21 22.72 -4.46
CA LEU A 121 12.17 23.12 -5.51
C LEU A 121 13.43 23.74 -4.90
N THR A 122 13.26 24.60 -3.89
CA THR A 122 14.41 25.22 -3.19
C THR A 122 15.23 24.15 -2.46
N THR A 123 14.59 23.22 -1.75
CA THR A 123 15.25 22.09 -1.09
C THR A 123 16.02 21.22 -2.08
N CYS A 124 15.49 21.01 -3.29
CA CYS A 124 16.20 20.29 -4.35
C CYS A 124 17.48 21.03 -4.78
N LEU A 125 17.40 22.34 -5.03
CA LEU A 125 18.57 23.13 -5.40
C LEU A 125 19.62 23.21 -4.30
N LEU A 126 19.22 23.22 -3.03
CA LEU A 126 20.16 23.19 -1.90
C LEU A 126 20.98 21.89 -1.81
N ARG A 127 20.66 20.85 -2.61
CA ARG A 127 21.51 19.66 -2.75
C ARG A 127 22.71 19.88 -3.67
N VAL A 128 22.73 20.96 -4.45
CA VAL A 128 23.86 21.31 -5.30
C VAL A 128 25.02 21.84 -4.44
N PRO A 129 26.23 21.25 -4.52
CA PRO A 129 27.38 21.72 -3.76
C PRO A 129 27.70 23.20 -4.03
N GLY A 130 27.84 23.99 -2.96
CA GLY A 130 28.15 25.42 -3.07
C GLY A 130 26.98 26.31 -3.50
N LEU A 131 25.75 25.78 -3.52
CA LEU A 131 24.53 26.55 -3.77
C LEU A 131 23.78 26.83 -2.45
N GLY A 132 23.76 28.10 -2.04
CA GLY A 132 23.02 28.57 -0.86
C GLY A 132 21.58 28.98 -1.19
N GLU A 133 20.77 29.19 -0.15
CA GLU A 133 19.32 29.43 -0.28
C GLU A 133 18.99 30.69 -1.07
N VAL A 134 19.75 31.77 -0.88
CA VAL A 134 19.56 33.04 -1.61
C VAL A 134 19.73 32.80 -3.11
N LYS A 135 20.84 32.15 -3.51
CA LYS A 135 21.15 31.85 -4.91
C LYS A 135 20.12 30.88 -5.52
N ALA A 136 19.69 29.88 -4.75
CA ALA A 136 18.65 28.94 -5.18
C ALA A 136 17.32 29.66 -5.48
N LYS A 137 16.90 30.57 -4.59
CA LYS A 137 15.69 31.39 -4.79
C LYS A 137 15.82 32.30 -6.00
N THR A 138 16.95 32.98 -6.19
CA THR A 138 17.19 33.83 -7.37
C THR A 138 17.14 33.04 -8.67
N LEU A 139 17.71 31.84 -8.70
CA LEU A 139 17.64 30.95 -9.87
C LEU A 139 16.20 30.54 -10.19
N LEU A 140 15.42 30.15 -9.18
CA LEU A 140 14.01 29.79 -9.37
C LEU A 140 13.15 30.98 -9.79
N GLN A 141 13.47 32.19 -9.32
CA GLN A 141 12.79 33.41 -9.76
C GLN A 141 13.07 33.74 -11.22
N LYS A 142 14.25 33.41 -11.75
CA LYS A 142 14.63 33.73 -13.13
C LYS A 142 14.25 32.65 -14.14
N TYR A 143 14.46 31.38 -13.80
CA TYR A 143 14.32 30.25 -14.73
C TYR A 143 13.04 29.43 -14.50
N HIS A 144 12.31 29.68 -13.41
CA HIS A 144 11.01 29.11 -13.06
C HIS A 144 10.90 27.57 -12.98
N SER A 145 11.96 26.83 -13.30
CA SER A 145 11.99 25.37 -13.34
C SER A 145 13.40 24.81 -13.10
N LEU A 146 13.50 23.61 -12.55
CA LEU A 146 14.79 22.91 -12.39
C LEU A 146 15.39 22.53 -13.76
N GLN A 147 14.54 22.13 -14.71
CA GLN A 147 14.95 21.82 -16.07
C GLN A 147 15.57 23.04 -16.76
N GLY A 148 14.95 24.22 -16.61
CA GLY A 148 15.49 25.47 -17.15
C GLY A 148 16.85 25.82 -16.56
N ILE A 149 17.08 25.54 -15.28
CA ILE A 149 18.39 25.73 -14.63
C ILE A 149 19.42 24.72 -15.16
N ALA A 150 19.04 23.46 -15.37
CA ALA A 150 19.94 22.40 -15.83
C ALA A 150 20.42 22.58 -17.29
N LEU A 151 19.54 23.09 -18.16
CA LEU A 151 19.83 23.31 -19.59
C LEU A 151 20.48 24.68 -19.87
N CYS A 152 20.60 25.54 -18.86
CA CYS A 152 21.17 26.87 -18.99
C CYS A 152 22.69 26.82 -19.16
N SER A 153 23.24 27.67 -20.02
CA SER A 153 24.68 27.73 -20.24
C SER A 153 25.43 28.23 -19.00
N THR A 154 26.70 27.85 -18.86
CA THR A 154 27.57 28.32 -17.76
C THR A 154 27.66 29.84 -17.71
N GLU A 155 27.64 30.51 -18.86
CA GLU A 155 27.68 31.98 -18.99
C GLU A 155 26.42 32.65 -18.43
N GLU A 156 25.26 32.09 -18.74
CA GLU A 156 23.97 32.61 -18.27
C GLU A 156 23.75 32.36 -16.77
N LEU A 157 24.21 31.21 -16.26
CA LEU A 157 24.24 30.92 -14.83
C LEU A 157 25.21 31.86 -14.09
N THR A 158 26.38 32.16 -14.68
CA THR A 158 27.39 33.06 -14.08
C THR A 158 26.81 34.43 -13.79
N LYS A 159 25.98 34.98 -14.69
CA LYS A 159 25.32 36.29 -14.50
C LYS A 159 24.42 36.35 -13.26
N VAL A 160 23.99 35.21 -12.72
CA VAL A 160 23.06 35.12 -11.59
C VAL A 160 23.76 34.72 -10.30
N VAL A 161 24.66 33.73 -10.36
CA VAL A 161 25.24 33.12 -9.16
C VAL A 161 26.76 33.25 -9.03
N GLY A 162 27.42 33.84 -10.04
CA GLY A 162 28.88 33.95 -10.16
C GLY A 162 29.54 32.68 -10.70
N GLN A 163 30.78 32.83 -11.18
CA GLN A 163 31.53 31.78 -11.90
C GLN A 163 31.63 30.46 -11.11
N ALA A 164 32.06 30.52 -9.85
CA ALA A 164 32.26 29.32 -9.04
C ALA A 164 30.97 28.52 -8.83
N SER A 165 29.86 29.19 -8.51
CA SER A 165 28.57 28.51 -8.33
C SER A 165 27.99 28.04 -9.66
N ALA A 166 28.16 28.78 -10.75
CA ALA A 166 27.72 28.37 -12.09
C ALA A 166 28.42 27.10 -12.56
N ALA A 167 29.74 27.01 -12.36
CA ALA A 167 30.52 25.81 -12.67
C ALA A 167 30.06 24.61 -11.83
N SER A 168 29.82 24.79 -10.53
CA SER A 168 29.30 23.72 -9.65
C SER A 168 27.91 23.23 -10.08
N ILE A 169 27.01 24.14 -10.46
CA ILE A 169 25.67 23.79 -10.94
C ILE A 169 25.75 23.01 -12.25
N HIS A 170 26.52 23.53 -13.23
CA HIS A 170 26.65 22.89 -14.53
C HIS A 170 27.31 21.50 -14.39
N LYS A 171 28.37 21.40 -13.57
CA LYS A 171 29.02 20.12 -13.25
C LYS A 171 28.08 19.14 -12.55
N PHE A 172 27.19 19.63 -11.67
CA PHE A 172 26.23 18.79 -10.96
C PHE A 172 25.16 18.22 -11.90
N PHE A 173 24.64 19.01 -12.84
CA PHE A 173 23.58 18.57 -13.75
C PHE A 173 24.09 17.82 -14.99
N ASN A 174 25.21 18.24 -15.56
CA ASN A 174 25.71 17.74 -16.85
C ASN A 174 26.99 16.88 -16.73
N GLY A 175 27.54 16.72 -15.52
CA GLY A 175 28.78 15.99 -15.27
C GLY A 175 30.05 16.80 -15.57
N LEU A 176 31.22 16.15 -15.42
CA LEU A 176 32.51 16.71 -15.85
C LEU A 176 32.63 16.53 -17.37
N GLN A 177 32.77 17.63 -18.10
CA GLN A 177 33.44 17.61 -19.40
C GLN A 177 34.95 17.69 -19.18
#